data_AF-A0A7C7PYF4-F1
#
_entry.id   AF-A0A7C7PYF4-F1
#
_cell.length_a   1.000
_cell.length_b   1.000
_cell.length_c   1.000
_cell.angle_alpha   90.00
_cell.angle_beta   90.00
_cell.angle_gamma   90.00
#
_symmetry.space_group_name_H-M   'P 1'
#
loop_
_entity.id
_entity.type
_entity.pdbx_description
1 polymer ?
#
loop_
_entity_poly.entity_id
_entity_poly.type
_entity_poly.pdbx_seq_one_letter_code
_entity_poly.pdbx_strand_id
1 'polypeptide(L)'
;MMNLGLLAFAQPWLLLALLGLPVLWLLLRLTPPAPRRLSFPAIRLLIGLRVPEETPARTPWWLLLLRLLIAALIILGLAQPL
;
A
#
# COMPACT_ATOMS: atom_id res chain seq x y z
N MET A 1 -2.65 21.40 -22.45
CA MET A 1 -2.04 20.37 -23.31
C MET A 1 -0.53 20.52 -23.23
N MET A 2 0.19 19.46 -22.85
CA MET A 2 1.66 19.43 -22.87
C MET A 2 2.09 18.41 -23.91
N ASN A 3 2.99 18.81 -24.81
CA ASN A 3 3.43 17.97 -25.93
C ASN A 3 4.89 17.57 -25.72
N LEU A 4 5.14 16.26 -25.62
CA LEU A 4 6.47 15.65 -25.47
C LEU A 4 6.78 14.86 -26.74
N GLY A 5 6.83 15.55 -27.88
CA GLY A 5 7.11 14.95 -29.18
C GLY A 5 5.94 14.09 -29.70
N LEU A 6 6.08 12.76 -29.63
CA LEU A 6 5.07 11.79 -30.08
C LEU A 6 3.96 11.52 -29.05
N LEU A 7 4.11 12.02 -27.82
CA LEU A 7 3.15 11.87 -26.73
C LEU A 7 2.59 13.24 -26.36
N ALA A 8 1.27 13.40 -26.46
CA ALA A 8 0.57 14.58 -25.96
C ALA A 8 -0.29 14.20 -24.76
N PHE A 9 -0.35 15.07 -23.75
CA PHE A 9 -1.26 14.91 -22.62
C PHE A 9 -2.27 16.05 -22.63
N ALA A 10 -3.56 15.73 -22.66
CA ALA A 10 -4.61 16.73 -22.62
C ALA A 10 -4.57 17.49 -21.28
N GLN A 11 -4.38 16.76 -20.17
CA GLN A 11 -4.34 17.26 -18.80
C GLN A 11 -2.99 16.97 -18.11
N PRO A 12 -1.92 17.72 -18.45
CA PRO A 12 -0.57 17.47 -17.93
C PRO A 12 -0.43 17.71 -16.43
N TRP A 13 -1.27 18.57 -15.84
CA TRP A 13 -1.32 18.82 -14.41
C TRP A 13 -1.62 17.56 -13.60
N LEU A 14 -2.32 16.59 -14.20
CA LEU A 14 -2.61 15.33 -13.55
C LEU A 14 -1.37 14.45 -13.37
N LEU A 15 -0.31 14.67 -14.16
CA LEU A 15 0.97 14.01 -13.94
C LEU A 15 1.59 14.41 -12.60
N LEU A 16 1.28 15.59 -12.07
CA LEU A 16 1.70 15.97 -10.70
C LEU A 16 1.05 15.07 -9.64
N ALA A 17 -0.08 14.41 -9.92
CA ALA A 17 -0.66 13.42 -9.01
C ALA A 17 0.24 12.19 -8.81
N LEU A 18 1.14 11.87 -9.76
CA LEU A 18 2.17 10.84 -9.55
C LEU A 18 3.11 11.21 -8.39
N LEU A 19 3.39 12.51 -8.17
CA LEU A 19 4.15 12.96 -6.99
C LEU A 19 3.38 12.74 -5.68
N GLY A 20 2.06 12.53 -5.74
CA GLY A 20 1.21 12.16 -4.61
C GLY A 20 1.17 10.66 -4.30
N LEU A 21 1.65 9.78 -5.19
CA LEU A 21 1.79 8.34 -4.93
C LEU A 21 2.55 8.02 -3.63
N PRO A 22 3.68 8.66 -3.29
CA PRO A 22 4.35 8.43 -2.01
C PRO A 22 3.50 8.85 -0.81
N VAL A 23 2.63 9.86 -0.94
CA VAL A 23 1.68 10.27 0.12
C VAL A 23 0.59 9.22 0.30
N LEU A 24 0.04 8.70 -0.80
CA LEU A 24 -0.90 7.56 -0.76
C LEU A 24 -0.25 6.31 -0.16
N TRP A 25 1.01 6.04 -0.51
CA TRP A 25 1.78 4.96 0.09
C TRP A 25 1.96 5.16 1.60
N LEU A 26 2.25 6.39 2.05
CA LEU A 26 2.39 6.71 3.46
C LEU A 26 1.07 6.54 4.22
N LEU A 27 -0.04 6.99 3.64
CA LEU A 27 -1.40 6.83 4.18
C LEU A 27 -1.82 5.36 4.26
N LEU A 28 -1.52 4.57 3.23
CA LEU A 28 -1.84 3.14 3.21
C LEU A 28 -0.90 2.31 4.10
N ARG A 29 0.32 2.81 4.34
CA ARG A 29 1.30 2.23 5.25
C ARG A 29 1.17 2.76 6.67
N LEU A 30 0.00 3.30 7.05
CA LEU A 30 -0.48 3.34 8.43
C LEU A 30 -0.61 1.89 8.93
N THR A 31 0.55 1.29 9.16
CA THR A 31 0.71 -0.05 9.68
C THR A 31 0.23 0.09 11.11
N PRO A 32 -0.87 -0.58 11.52
CA PRO A 32 -1.36 -0.46 12.87
C PRO A 32 -0.20 -0.76 13.84
N PRO A 33 -0.09 0.02 14.94
CA PRO A 33 1.00 -0.15 15.90
C PRO A 33 1.06 -1.62 16.32
N ALA A 34 2.28 -2.15 16.45
CA ALA A 34 2.51 -3.57 16.69
C ALA A 34 1.59 -4.10 17.80
N PRO A 35 0.98 -5.29 17.61
CA PRO A 35 0.02 -5.83 18.57
C PRO A 35 0.66 -5.90 19.96
N ARG A 36 0.03 -5.22 20.92
CA ARG A 36 0.49 -5.24 22.32
C ARG A 36 0.33 -6.66 22.84
N ARG A 37 1.46 -7.30 23.18
CA ARG A 37 1.47 -8.61 23.84
C ARG A 37 0.97 -8.43 25.26
N LEU A 38 -0.31 -8.71 25.49
CA LEU A 38 -0.89 -8.78 26.83
C LEU A 38 -0.68 -10.20 27.37
N SER A 39 0.04 -10.32 28.47
CA SER A 39 0.15 -11.58 29.21
C SER A 39 -1.21 -11.89 29.84
N PHE A 40 -1.96 -12.80 29.24
CA PHE A 40 -3.27 -13.23 29.76
C PHE A 40 -3.05 -14.37 30.79
N PRO A 41 -3.23 -14.13 32.10
CA PRO A 41 -2.88 -15.09 33.15
C PRO A 41 -3.73 -16.37 33.13
N ALA A 42 -4.91 -16.36 32.49
CA ALA A 42 -5.77 -17.54 32.32
C ALA A 42 -5.15 -18.64 31.43
N ILE A 43 -4.11 -18.32 30.65
CA ILE A 43 -3.35 -19.31 29.84
C ILE A 43 -2.60 -20.32 30.73
N ARG A 44 -2.43 -20.02 32.04
CA ARG A 44 -1.87 -20.99 33.00
C ARG A 44 -2.72 -22.27 33.14
N LEU A 45 -3.97 -22.27 32.73
CA LEU A 45 -4.82 -23.48 32.65
C LEU A 45 -4.62 -24.28 31.35
N LEU A 46 -3.92 -23.71 30.36
CA LEU A 46 -3.65 -24.29 29.03
C LEU A 46 -2.20 -24.80 28.89
N ILE A 47 -1.44 -24.95 29.99
CA ILE A 47 0.01 -25.29 30.06
C ILE A 47 0.42 -26.61 29.35
N GLY A 48 -0.52 -27.36 28.75
CA GLY A 48 -0.24 -28.54 27.92
C GLY A 48 -0.52 -28.38 26.41
N LEU A 49 -1.12 -27.27 25.97
CA LEU A 49 -1.48 -27.04 24.57
C LEU A 49 -0.44 -26.15 23.89
N ARG A 50 0.30 -26.71 22.93
CA ARG A 50 1.13 -25.93 22.00
C ARG A 50 0.21 -25.00 21.23
N VAL A 51 0.17 -23.73 21.62
CA VAL A 51 -0.46 -22.68 20.80
C VAL A 51 0.45 -22.53 19.57
N PRO A 52 0.00 -22.89 18.35
CA PRO A 52 0.76 -22.55 17.16
C PRO A 52 0.87 -21.03 17.16
N GLU A 53 2.10 -20.50 17.17
CA GLU A 53 2.31 -19.09 16.96
C GLU A 53 1.71 -18.76 15.59
N GLU A 54 0.57 -18.07 15.57
CA GLU A 54 0.10 -17.40 14.37
C GLU A 54 1.11 -16.29 14.07
N THR A 55 2.13 -16.64 13.29
CA THR A 55 3.10 -15.71 12.76
C THR A 55 2.32 -14.60 12.07
N PRO A 56 2.53 -13.32 12.46
CA PRO A 56 1.90 -12.22 11.77
C PRO A 56 2.37 -12.28 10.33
N ALA A 57 1.43 -12.58 9.43
CA ALA A 57 1.69 -12.62 7.99
C ALA A 57 2.23 -11.25 7.61
N ARG A 58 3.57 -11.16 7.46
CA ARG A 58 4.23 -9.97 6.95
C ARG A 58 3.46 -9.57 5.70
N THR A 59 2.94 -8.35 5.68
CA THR A 59 2.24 -7.83 4.51
C THR A 59 3.19 -7.99 3.31
N PRO A 60 2.85 -8.80 2.31
CA PRO A 60 3.79 -9.14 1.25
C PRO A 60 4.06 -7.87 0.43
N TRP A 61 5.34 -7.52 0.28
CA TRP A 61 5.79 -6.34 -0.46
C TRP A 61 5.25 -6.30 -1.90
N TRP A 62 4.93 -7.46 -2.48
CA TRP A 62 4.28 -7.57 -3.78
C TRP A 62 2.89 -6.92 -3.83
N LEU A 63 2.07 -7.03 -2.78
CA LEU A 63 0.76 -6.35 -2.73
C LEU A 63 0.91 -4.83 -2.68
N LEU A 64 1.98 -4.32 -2.05
CA LEU A 64 2.30 -2.89 -2.09
C LEU A 64 2.70 -2.45 -3.50
N LEU A 65 3.55 -3.23 -4.19
CA LEU A 65 3.97 -2.95 -5.56
C LEU A 65 2.78 -2.93 -6.53
N LEU A 66 1.91 -3.94 -6.45
CA LEU A 66 0.71 -4.04 -7.27
C LEU A 66 -0.21 -2.84 -7.08
N ARG A 67 -0.40 -2.39 -5.84
CA ARG A 67 -1.25 -1.23 -5.54
C ARG A 67 -0.70 0.07 -6.13
N LEU A 68 0.62 0.26 -6.08
CA LEU A 68 1.30 1.40 -6.72
C LEU A 68 1.18 1.35 -8.25
N LEU A 69 1.33 0.17 -8.84
CA LEU A 69 1.18 -0.02 -10.29
C LEU A 69 -0.24 0.35 -10.75
N ILE A 70 -1.27 -0.13 -10.04
CA ILE A 70 -2.68 0.20 -10.34
C ILE A 70 -2.90 1.70 -10.25
N ALA A 71 -2.43 2.34 -9.18
CA ALA A 71 -2.58 3.79 -9.02
C ALA A 71 -1.86 4.58 -10.13
N ALA A 72 -0.66 4.16 -10.53
CA ALA A 72 0.06 4.78 -11.64
C ALA A 72 -0.68 4.64 -12.99
N LEU A 73 -1.23 3.45 -13.28
CA LEU A 73 -2.02 3.22 -14.49
C LEU A 73 -3.30 4.07 -14.52
N ILE A 74 -3.98 4.22 -13.38
CA ILE A 74 -5.17 5.10 -13.25
C ILE A 74 -4.79 6.55 -13.55
N ILE A 75 -3.70 7.06 -12.95
CA ILE A 75 -3.24 8.44 -13.17
C ILE A 75 -2.88 8.65 -14.65
N LEU A 76 -2.17 7.70 -15.26
CA LEU A 76 -1.82 7.76 -16.69
C LEU A 76 -3.06 7.74 -17.60
N GLY A 77 -4.05 6.90 -17.31
CA GLY A 77 -5.30 6.84 -18.08
C GLY A 77 -6.12 8.12 -17.95
N LEU A 78 -6.21 8.70 -16.75
CA LEU A 78 -6.90 9.96 -16.51
C LEU A 78 -6.17 11.18 -17.09
N ALA A 79 -4.86 11.09 -17.33
CA ALA A 79 -4.10 12.17 -17.97
C ALA A 79 -4.50 12.39 -19.44
N GLN A 80 -5.36 11.52 -19.99
CA GLN A 80 -5.82 11.51 -21.38
C GLN A 80 -4.63 11.63 -22.35
N PRO A 81 -3.80 10.57 -22.45
CA PRO A 81 -2.76 10.51 -23.45
C PRO A 81 -3.38 10.54 -24.85
N LEU A 82 -2.85 11.41 -25.70
CA LEU A 82 -3.21 11.65 -27.09
C LEU A 82 -2.04 11.26 -28.00
#